data_AF-A0ABD7KMS6-F1
#
_entry.id   AF-A0ABD7KMS6-F1
#
_cell.length_a   1.000
_cell.length_b   1.000
_cell.length_c   1.000
_cell.angle_alpha   90.00
_cell.angle_beta   90.00
_cell.angle_gamma   90.00
#
_symmetry.space_group_name_H-M   'P 1'
#
loop_
_entity.id
_entity.type
_entity.pdbx_description
1 polymer ?
#
loop_
_entity_poly.entity_id
_entity_poly.type
_entity_poly.pdbx_seq_one_letter_code
_entity_poly.pdbx_strand_id
1 'polypeptide(L)'
;MKTLGCEPGLIDEVFREAELPVFRIPGFRLSPFYWAALFRVLWLCGLSGESERVSAAKERAVKAAEILVNVAKDSDGPVLLMGHGVINRFIAKELIASGWKEQTRPGKGYWGAGVYSMV
;
A
#
# COMPACT_ATOMS: atom_id res chain seq x y z
N MET A 1 14.41 -6.29 -7.12
CA MET A 1 15.20 -7.09 -6.16
C MET A 1 16.65 -7.20 -6.55
N LYS A 2 17.00 -7.65 -7.76
CA LYS A 2 18.40 -7.64 -8.25
C LYS A 2 19.12 -6.28 -8.10
N THR A 3 18.40 -5.17 -8.26
CA THR A 3 18.92 -3.80 -8.08
C THR A 3 19.20 -3.41 -6.62
N LEU A 4 18.56 -4.04 -5.64
CA LEU A 4 18.85 -3.84 -4.22
C LEU A 4 19.89 -4.84 -3.70
N GLY A 5 20.29 -5.83 -4.50
CA GLY A 5 21.16 -6.92 -4.06
C GLY A 5 20.51 -7.84 -3.02
N CYS A 6 19.18 -7.78 -2.87
CA CYS A 6 18.42 -8.58 -1.92
C CYS A 6 17.48 -9.54 -2.67
N GLU A 7 17.34 -10.75 -2.15
CA GLU A 7 16.31 -11.70 -2.58
C GLU A 7 15.03 -11.55 -1.71
N PRO A 8 13.84 -11.78 -2.27
CA PRO A 8 12.60 -11.75 -1.50
C PRO A 8 12.57 -12.87 -0.47
N GLY A 9 12.39 -12.52 0.81
CA GLY A 9 12.07 -13.51 1.85
C GLY A 9 10.63 -14.02 1.77
N LEU A 10 9.70 -13.17 1.29
CA LEU A 10 8.28 -13.50 1.11
C LEU A 10 7.71 -12.74 -0.08
N ILE A 11 6.93 -13.43 -0.91
CA ILE A 11 6.12 -12.83 -1.98
C ILE A 11 4.69 -13.28 -1.74
N ASP A 12 3.79 -12.32 -1.51
CA ASP A 12 2.39 -12.60 -1.19
C ASP A 12 1.46 -11.56 -1.84
N GLU A 13 0.32 -12.01 -2.35
CA GLU A 13 -0.71 -11.17 -2.97
C GLU A 13 -1.32 -10.17 -2.01
N VAL A 14 -1.25 -10.40 -0.69
CA VAL A 14 -1.68 -9.47 0.34
C VAL A 14 -1.03 -8.09 0.18
N PHE A 15 0.18 -8.02 -0.40
CA PHE A 15 0.95 -6.79 -0.61
C PHE A 15 0.69 -6.12 -1.97
N ARG A 16 -0.18 -6.68 -2.82
CA ARG A 16 -0.49 -6.11 -4.14
C ARG A 16 -1.15 -4.72 -4.00
N GLU A 17 -0.98 -3.87 -5.01
CA GLU A 17 -1.61 -2.54 -4.98
C GLU A 17 -3.15 -2.66 -4.94
N ALA A 18 -3.80 -1.67 -4.33
CA ALA A 18 -5.24 -1.52 -4.39
C ALA A 18 -5.68 -1.19 -5.83
N GLU A 19 -6.41 -2.12 -6.43
CA GLU A 19 -6.96 -2.01 -7.78
C GLU A 19 -7.71 -0.69 -7.98
N LEU A 20 -7.51 -0.10 -9.16
CA LEU A 20 -8.18 1.14 -9.52
C LEU A 20 -9.39 0.81 -10.40
N PRO A 21 -10.62 1.12 -9.97
CA PRO A 21 -11.79 0.88 -10.79
C PRO A 21 -11.80 1.82 -11.99
N VAL A 22 -12.06 1.28 -13.18
CA VAL A 22 -12.17 2.07 -14.41
C VAL A 22 -13.62 2.18 -14.80
N PHE A 23 -14.16 3.39 -14.71
CA PHE A 23 -15.53 3.69 -15.12
C PHE A 23 -15.54 4.27 -16.55
N ARG A 24 -16.40 3.72 -17.42
CA ARG A 24 -16.58 4.25 -18.77
C ARG A 24 -17.52 5.45 -18.73
N ILE A 25 -16.95 6.66 -18.77
CA ILE A 25 -17.70 7.91 -18.79
C ILE A 25 -17.57 8.52 -20.19
N PRO A 26 -18.59 8.39 -21.06
CA PRO A 26 -18.54 8.94 -22.42
C PRO A 26 -18.57 10.47 -22.39
N GLY A 27 -17.96 11.11 -23.40
CA GLY A 27 -18.02 12.56 -23.60
C GLY A 27 -17.06 13.40 -22.75
N PHE A 28 -16.32 12.79 -21.83
CA PHE A 28 -15.33 13.49 -21.00
C PHE A 28 -13.90 13.19 -21.46
N ARG A 29 -13.06 14.22 -21.62
CA ARG A 29 -11.65 14.08 -22.03
C ARG A 29 -10.75 14.64 -20.95
N LEU A 30 -10.16 13.76 -20.15
CA LEU A 30 -9.10 14.09 -19.22
C LEU A 30 -7.78 13.46 -19.65
N SER A 31 -6.67 14.03 -19.19
CA SER A 31 -5.38 13.34 -19.26
C SER A 31 -5.41 12.08 -18.37
N PRO A 32 -4.57 11.07 -18.68
CA PRO A 32 -4.54 9.81 -17.90
C PRO A 32 -4.32 10.03 -16.40
N PHE A 33 -3.53 11.04 -16.01
CA PHE A 33 -3.26 11.35 -14.61
C PHE A 33 -4.53 11.81 -13.88
N TYR A 34 -5.30 12.72 -14.48
CA TYR A 34 -6.55 13.20 -13.87
C TYR A 34 -7.62 12.10 -13.85
N TRP A 35 -7.67 11.23 -14.85
CA TRP A 35 -8.52 10.04 -14.81
C TRP A 35 -8.17 9.14 -13.62
N ALA A 36 -6.89 8.83 -13.42
CA ALA A 36 -6.44 8.00 -12.32
C ALA A 36 -6.79 8.62 -10.95
N ALA A 37 -6.60 9.94 -10.81
CA ALA A 37 -6.97 10.67 -9.61
C ALA A 37 -8.48 10.62 -9.36
N LEU A 38 -9.30 10.91 -10.37
CA LEU A 38 -10.76 10.86 -10.28
C LEU A 38 -11.24 9.47 -9.87
N PHE A 39 -10.79 8.42 -10.54
CA PHE A 39 -11.17 7.05 -10.22
C PHE A 39 -10.73 6.65 -8.82
N ARG A 40 -9.57 7.11 -8.35
CA ARG A 40 -9.12 6.85 -6.98
C ARG A 40 -10.01 7.55 -5.96
N VAL A 41 -10.46 8.78 -6.24
CA VAL A 41 -11.40 9.50 -5.37
C VAL A 41 -12.75 8.79 -5.33
N LEU A 42 -13.32 8.43 -6.48
CA LEU A 42 -14.58 7.67 -6.54
C LEU A 42 -14.47 6.35 -5.78
N TRP A 43 -13.35 5.64 -5.96
CA TRP A 43 -13.06 4.42 -5.23
C TRP A 43 -13.05 4.64 -3.73
N LEU A 44 -12.33 5.67 -3.24
CA LEU A 44 -12.31 6.04 -1.82
C LEU A 44 -13.70 6.39 -1.26
N CYS A 45 -14.62 6.88 -2.10
CA CYS A 45 -16.03 7.11 -1.77
C CYS A 45 -16.90 5.84 -1.80
N GLY A 46 -16.33 4.67 -2.10
CA GLY A 46 -17.01 3.37 -2.07
C GLY A 46 -17.43 2.81 -3.43
N LEU A 47 -17.16 3.52 -4.54
CA LEU A 47 -17.46 3.04 -5.88
C LEU A 47 -16.35 2.11 -6.35
N SER A 48 -16.53 0.81 -6.16
CA SER A 48 -15.52 -0.19 -6.55
C SER A 48 -15.69 -0.74 -7.95
N GLY A 49 -16.89 -0.63 -8.56
CA GLY A 49 -17.19 -1.37 -9.79
C GLY A 49 -16.84 -2.86 -9.63
N GLU A 50 -16.10 -3.39 -10.58
CA GLU A 50 -15.57 -4.77 -10.58
C GLU A 50 -14.25 -4.94 -9.79
N SER A 51 -13.66 -3.85 -9.29
CA SER A 51 -12.42 -3.88 -8.52
C SER A 51 -12.66 -4.15 -7.04
N GLU A 52 -11.59 -4.47 -6.32
CA GLU A 52 -11.59 -4.59 -4.86
C GLU A 52 -12.23 -3.36 -4.18
N ARG A 53 -13.03 -3.56 -3.13
CA ARG A 53 -13.61 -2.46 -2.33
C ARG A 53 -12.55 -1.85 -1.40
N VAL A 54 -12.72 -0.58 -1.03
CA VAL A 54 -11.84 0.09 -0.06
C VAL A 54 -11.78 -0.65 1.27
N SER A 55 -12.91 -1.18 1.74
CA SER A 55 -12.97 -1.96 2.99
C SER A 55 -12.13 -3.24 2.88
N ALA A 56 -12.25 -3.98 1.77
CA ALA A 56 -11.46 -5.18 1.52
C ALA A 56 -9.95 -4.85 1.44
N ALA A 57 -9.58 -3.75 0.78
CA ALA A 57 -8.19 -3.30 0.73
C ALA A 57 -7.64 -2.92 2.12
N LYS A 58 -8.47 -2.35 3.00
CA LYS A 58 -8.09 -2.07 4.39
C LYS A 58 -7.95 -3.34 5.22
N GLU A 59 -8.91 -4.27 5.13
CA GLU A 59 -8.83 -5.58 5.79
C GLU A 59 -7.58 -6.35 5.35
N ARG A 60 -7.23 -6.26 4.06
CA ARG A 60 -6.00 -6.82 3.52
C ARG A 60 -4.75 -6.11 4.08
N ALA A 61 -4.80 -4.79 4.22
CA ALA A 61 -3.71 -4.04 4.84
C ALA A 61 -3.47 -4.40 6.31
N VAL A 62 -4.52 -4.75 7.07
CA VAL A 62 -4.41 -5.27 8.45
C VAL A 62 -3.59 -6.56 8.43
N LYS A 63 -3.99 -7.53 7.60
CA LYS A 63 -3.26 -8.81 7.46
C LYS A 63 -1.80 -8.60 7.03
N ALA A 64 -1.58 -7.70 6.07
CA ALA A 64 -0.24 -7.36 5.61
C ALA A 64 0.62 -6.75 6.75
N ALA A 65 0.05 -5.87 7.56
CA ALA A 65 0.74 -5.30 8.72
C ALA A 65 1.07 -6.38 9.77
N GLU A 66 0.14 -7.28 10.07
CA GLU A 66 0.38 -8.41 10.98
C GLU A 66 1.54 -9.30 10.51
N ILE A 67 1.57 -9.64 9.22
CA ILE A 67 2.67 -10.40 8.63
C ILE A 67 4.00 -9.66 8.82
N LEU A 68 4.06 -8.36 8.51
CA LEU A 68 5.29 -7.58 8.69
C LEU A 68 5.75 -7.53 10.15
N VAL A 69 4.82 -7.36 11.08
CA VAL A 69 5.13 -7.34 12.51
C VAL A 69 5.67 -8.68 12.98
N ASN A 70 5.08 -9.79 12.55
CA ASN A 70 5.54 -11.12 12.92
C ASN A 70 6.93 -11.40 12.34
N VAL A 71 7.13 -11.13 11.04
CA VAL A 71 8.45 -11.27 10.40
C VAL A 71 9.50 -10.39 11.10
N ALA A 72 9.14 -9.16 11.48
CA ALA A 72 10.06 -8.25 12.16
C ALA A 72 10.44 -8.71 13.58
N LYS A 73 9.54 -9.40 14.29
CA LYS A 73 9.82 -9.96 15.62
C LYS A 73 10.74 -11.17 15.55
N ASP A 74 10.62 -11.98 14.50
CA ASP A 74 11.39 -13.21 14.32
C ASP A 74 12.74 -12.95 13.61
N SER A 75 12.97 -11.74 13.10
CA SER A 75 14.20 -11.36 12.40
C SER A 75 15.19 -10.61 13.27
N ASP A 76 16.48 -10.91 13.12
CA ASP A 76 17.59 -10.19 13.78
C ASP A 76 17.85 -8.77 13.21
N GLY A 77 17.06 -8.31 12.25
CA GLY A 77 17.29 -7.08 11.51
C GLY A 77 16.03 -6.42 10.93
N PRO A 78 16.17 -5.28 10.23
CA PRO A 78 15.03 -4.56 9.67
C PRO A 78 14.37 -5.34 8.53
N VAL A 79 13.04 -5.31 8.48
CA VAL A 79 12.24 -5.90 7.41
C VAL A 79 11.86 -4.83 6.39
N LEU A 80 12.12 -5.10 5.11
CA LEU A 80 11.76 -4.23 3.99
C LEU A 80 10.56 -4.80 3.23
N LEU A 81 9.46 -4.04 3.17
CA LEU A 81 8.37 -4.28 2.23
C LEU A 81 8.57 -3.43 0.97
N MET A 82 8.66 -4.10 -0.18
CA MET A 82 8.55 -3.45 -1.49
C MET A 82 7.12 -3.60 -2.02
N GLY A 83 6.46 -2.48 -2.26
CA GLY A 83 5.06 -2.45 -2.66
C GLY A 83 4.71 -1.15 -3.37
N HIS A 84 3.42 -0.81 -3.35
CA HIS A 84 2.87 0.33 -4.06
C HIS A 84 2.26 1.35 -3.10
N GLY A 85 2.00 2.57 -3.60
CA GLY A 85 1.72 3.72 -2.76
C GLY A 85 0.43 3.62 -1.92
N VAL A 86 -0.67 3.12 -2.48
CA VAL A 86 -1.95 3.12 -1.76
C VAL A 86 -1.98 2.02 -0.71
N ILE A 87 -1.59 0.79 -1.08
CA ILE A 87 -1.52 -0.32 -0.13
C ILE A 87 -0.51 -0.03 1.00
N ASN A 88 0.68 0.49 0.68
CA ASN A 88 1.68 0.86 1.71
C ASN A 88 1.15 1.93 2.65
N ARG A 89 0.33 2.88 2.16
CA ARG A 89 -0.31 3.89 3.00
C ARG A 89 -1.32 3.28 3.96
N PHE A 90 -2.07 2.26 3.56
CA PHE A 90 -2.96 1.57 4.49
C PHE A 90 -2.18 0.73 5.49
N ILE A 91 -1.17 -0.04 5.05
CA ILE A 91 -0.30 -0.80 5.94
C ILE A 91 0.35 0.11 6.99
N ALA A 92 0.89 1.26 6.58
CA ALA A 92 1.47 2.24 7.49
C ALA A 92 0.48 2.73 8.56
N LYS A 93 -0.80 2.92 8.19
CA LYS A 93 -1.83 3.29 9.18
C LYS A 93 -2.07 2.17 10.18
N GLU A 94 -2.12 0.92 9.72
CA GLU A 94 -2.31 -0.24 10.61
C GLU A 94 -1.11 -0.46 11.53
N LEU A 95 0.12 -0.25 11.03
CA LEU A 95 1.33 -0.26 11.87
C LEU A 95 1.27 0.80 12.97
N ILE A 96 0.90 2.04 12.62
CA ILE A 96 0.76 3.14 13.59
C ILE A 96 -0.35 2.83 14.60
N ALA A 97 -1.50 2.31 14.14
CA ALA A 97 -2.59 1.89 15.02
C ALA A 97 -2.18 0.76 15.97
N SER A 98 -1.25 -0.10 15.53
CA SER A 98 -0.66 -1.19 16.33
C SER A 98 0.50 -0.72 17.24
N GLY A 99 0.71 0.59 17.38
CA GLY A 99 1.69 1.18 18.31
C GLY A 99 3.08 1.44 17.72
N TRP A 100 3.30 1.20 16.43
CA TRP A 100 4.57 1.55 15.78
C TRP A 100 4.67 3.07 15.57
N LYS A 101 5.86 3.62 15.71
CA LYS A 101 6.12 5.05 15.45
C LYS A 101 6.78 5.25 14.09
N GLU A 102 6.26 6.23 13.34
CA GLU A 102 6.87 6.69 12.08
C GLU A 102 8.14 7.49 12.39
N GLN A 103 9.29 6.93 12.02
CA GLN A 103 10.60 7.59 12.16
C GLN A 103 10.93 8.44 10.94
N THR A 104 10.55 7.95 9.76
CA THR A 104 10.75 8.65 8.50
C THR A 104 9.54 8.47 7.63
N ARG A 105 9.07 9.58 7.06
CA ARG A 105 7.90 9.61 6.21
C ARG A 105 8.32 9.45 4.74
N PRO A 106 7.62 8.62 3.94
CA PRO A 106 7.97 8.46 2.53
C PRO A 106 7.79 9.78 1.76
N GLY A 107 8.74 10.06 0.88
CA GLY A 107 8.68 11.21 -0.03
C GLY A 107 7.52 11.14 -1.03
N LYS A 108 7.28 12.24 -1.77
CA LYS A 108 6.21 12.32 -2.79
C LYS A 108 6.56 11.66 -4.13
N GLY A 109 7.80 11.26 -4.33
CA GLY A 109 8.29 10.64 -5.56
C GLY A 109 8.16 9.11 -5.57
N TYR A 110 8.62 8.51 -6.67
CA TYR A 110 8.80 7.06 -6.74
C TYR A 110 9.93 6.61 -5.81
N TRP A 111 9.88 5.35 -5.38
CA TRP A 111 10.90 4.73 -4.50
C TRP A 111 11.08 5.41 -3.14
N GLY A 112 10.09 6.20 -2.69
CA GLY A 112 10.08 6.72 -1.33
C GLY A 112 9.90 5.60 -0.31
N ALA A 113 10.72 5.61 0.74
CA ALA A 113 10.64 4.64 1.85
C ALA A 113 10.20 5.35 3.14
N GLY A 114 9.32 4.69 3.89
CA GLY A 114 9.00 5.05 5.26
C GLY A 114 9.65 4.06 6.23
N VAL A 115 10.06 4.53 7.40
CA VAL A 115 10.65 3.68 8.45
C VAL A 115 9.75 3.76 9.68
N TYR A 116 9.39 2.59 10.19
CA TYR A 116 8.54 2.45 11.37
C TYR A 116 9.25 1.55 12.38
N SER A 117 9.20 1.91 13.67
CA SER A 117 9.78 1.09 14.75
C SER A 117 8.87 1.04 15.98
N MET A 118 8.92 -0.06 16.74
CA MET A 118 8.42 -0.04 18.12
C MET A 118 9.40 0.75 18.99
N VAL A 119 8.87 1.56 19.92
CA VAL A 119 9.66 2.27 20.94
C VAL A 119 9.54 1.53 22.25
#